data_AF-A0A1M5RG97-F1
#
_entry.id   AF-A0A1M5RG97-F1
#
_cell.length_a   1.000
_cell.length_b   1.000
_cell.length_c   1.000
_cell.angle_alpha   90.00
_cell.angle_beta   90.00
_cell.angle_gamma   90.00
#
_symmetry.space_group_name_H-M   'P 1'
#
loop_
_entity.id
_entity.type
_entity.pdbx_description
1 polymer ?
#
loop_
_entity_poly.entity_id
_entity_poly.type
_entity_poly.pdbx_seq_one_letter_code
_entity_poly.pdbx_strand_id
1 'polypeptide(L)'
;MCHYKKGNQDDIIFVFSCPGKYEEKSKEPASGQTGKNLNMLLEILDKELIGVASFKRNDINITNSTTNVEFKARTNRTEATINEVLEEKNLNRLYNEIKNIKKLIICAGKNANLAVDKILEKKSDIIADKVCIEHIGMQSINSKIKKDIKGTEIRRGEIGNTKKRLEVIALDIKKQIV
;
A
#
# COMPACT_ATOMS: atom_id res chain seq x y z
N MET A 1 -0.13 3.91 18.08
CA MET A 1 -0.98 3.23 17.08
C MET A 1 -0.12 3.04 15.84
N CYS A 2 0.26 1.82 15.46
CA CYS A 2 1.24 1.59 14.37
C CYS A 2 0.62 1.26 13.01
N HIS A 3 -0.71 1.14 12.93
CA HIS A 3 -1.37 0.67 11.71
C HIS A 3 -1.89 1.80 10.82
N TYR A 4 -2.16 3.00 11.37
CA TYR A 4 -2.78 4.12 10.66
C TYR A 4 -2.01 5.42 10.89
N LYS A 5 -1.88 6.23 9.84
CA LYS A 5 -1.37 7.59 9.87
C LYS A 5 -2.21 8.45 8.91
N LYS A 6 -2.85 9.48 9.47
CA LYS A 6 -3.59 10.47 8.69
C LYS A 6 -2.61 11.41 7.99
N GLY A 7 -2.86 11.71 6.72
CA GLY A 7 -2.17 12.75 5.97
C GLY A 7 -2.82 14.13 6.16
N ASN A 8 -2.20 15.15 5.59
CA ASN A 8 -2.75 16.51 5.54
C ASN A 8 -3.93 16.63 4.57
N GLN A 9 -4.08 15.68 3.63
CA GLN A 9 -5.14 15.66 2.63
C GLN A 9 -5.90 14.33 2.69
N ASP A 10 -7.18 14.37 2.34
CA ASP A 10 -8.05 13.19 2.26
C ASP A 10 -8.22 12.75 0.78
N ASP A 11 -7.20 12.97 -0.06
CA ASP A 11 -7.25 12.64 -1.48
C ASP A 11 -6.83 11.19 -1.76
N ILE A 12 -5.78 10.72 -1.08
CA ILE A 12 -5.19 9.40 -1.30
C ILE A 12 -5.05 8.65 0.03
N ILE A 13 -5.32 7.35 0.00
CA ILE A 13 -4.89 6.41 1.04
C ILE A 13 -4.16 5.22 0.44
N PHE A 14 -3.06 4.80 1.08
CA PHE A 14 -2.44 3.50 0.86
C PHE A 14 -2.93 2.51 1.91
N VAL A 15 -3.40 1.34 1.48
CA VAL A 15 -3.85 0.25 2.34
C VAL A 15 -2.87 -0.92 2.21
N PHE A 16 -2.30 -1.33 3.33
CA PHE A 16 -1.40 -2.49 3.45
C PHE A 16 -2.07 -3.67 4.18
N SER A 17 -1.38 -4.80 4.30
CA SER A 17 -1.92 -5.98 5.01
C SER A 17 -1.99 -5.76 6.52
N CYS A 18 -0.84 -5.65 7.18
CA CYS A 18 -0.72 -5.62 8.63
C CYS A 18 0.62 -4.98 9.05
N PRO A 19 0.68 -4.36 10.24
CA PRO A 19 1.92 -3.83 10.77
C PRO A 19 2.98 -4.93 10.99
N GLY A 20 4.24 -4.59 10.78
CA GLY A 20 5.40 -5.43 11.10
C GLY A 20 6.26 -4.89 12.25
N LYS A 21 7.39 -5.56 12.49
CA LYS A 21 8.34 -5.25 13.59
C LYS A 21 8.76 -3.78 13.67
N TYR A 22 9.06 -3.17 12.51
CA TYR A 22 9.52 -1.78 12.49
C TYR A 22 8.39 -0.79 12.79
N GLU A 23 7.18 -1.09 12.34
CA GLU A 23 5.99 -0.26 12.58
C GLU A 23 5.59 -0.30 14.06
N GLU A 24 5.69 -1.48 14.70
CA GLU A 24 5.53 -1.61 16.14
C GLU A 24 6.54 -0.75 16.92
N LYS A 25 7.82 -0.80 16.53
CA LYS A 25 8.89 -0.04 17.20
C LYS A 25 8.73 1.47 17.00
N SER A 26 8.44 1.92 15.78
CA SER A 26 8.33 3.35 15.45
C SER A 26 6.95 3.94 15.77
N LYS A 27 5.95 3.09 16.05
CA LYS A 27 4.55 3.47 16.19
C LYS A 27 4.01 4.23 14.97
N GLU A 28 4.51 3.90 13.78
CA GLU A 28 4.09 4.50 12.50
C GLU A 28 3.95 3.42 11.44
N PRO A 29 2.92 3.47 10.58
CA PRO A 29 2.77 2.53 9.48
C PRO A 29 3.81 2.78 8.38
N ALA A 30 4.17 1.71 7.68
CA ALA A 30 5.19 1.68 6.64
C ALA A 30 6.48 2.42 7.06
N SER A 31 7.11 2.00 8.17
CA SER A 31 8.35 2.60 8.71
C SER A 31 9.62 1.78 8.45
N GLY A 32 9.48 0.54 7.96
CA GLY A 32 10.60 -0.33 7.59
C GLY A 32 11.00 -0.20 6.12
N GLN A 33 11.44 -1.33 5.53
CA GLN A 33 11.79 -1.37 4.11
C GLN A 33 10.61 -1.05 3.19
N THR A 34 9.39 -1.48 3.54
CA THR A 34 8.15 -1.07 2.87
C THR A 34 8.00 0.46 2.87
N GLY A 35 8.37 1.12 3.97
CA GLY A 35 8.36 2.57 4.09
C GLY A 35 9.32 3.29 3.16
N LYS A 36 10.55 2.79 3.06
CA LYS A 36 11.55 3.29 2.11
C LYS A 36 11.06 3.14 0.67
N ASN A 37 10.51 1.98 0.35
CA ASN A 37 9.95 1.71 -0.97
C ASN A 37 8.73 2.59 -1.27
N LEU A 38 7.88 2.85 -0.27
CA LEU A 38 6.76 3.78 -0.40
C LEU A 38 7.26 5.19 -0.71
N ASN A 39 8.25 5.71 0.01
CA ASN A 39 8.81 7.04 -0.27
C ASN A 39 9.34 7.15 -1.70
N MET A 40 10.09 6.15 -2.17
CA MET A 40 10.57 6.12 -3.55
C MET A 40 9.42 6.05 -4.57
N LEU A 41 8.38 5.25 -4.31
CA LEU A 41 7.20 5.17 -5.18
C LEU A 41 6.46 6.51 -5.24
N LEU A 42 6.29 7.16 -4.10
CA LEU A 42 5.67 8.48 -3.99
C LEU A 42 6.43 9.54 -4.81
N GLU A 43 7.77 9.55 -4.75
CA GLU A 43 8.58 10.45 -5.58
C GLU A 43 8.42 10.22 -7.09
N ILE A 44 8.13 8.99 -7.51
CA ILE A 44 7.84 8.66 -8.91
C ILE A 44 6.43 9.13 -9.27
N LEU A 45 5.43 8.81 -8.44
CA LEU A 45 4.03 9.17 -8.67
C LEU A 45 3.80 10.68 -8.70
N ASP A 46 4.47 11.43 -7.81
CA ASP A 46 4.38 12.90 -7.75
C ASP A 46 4.84 13.56 -9.07
N LYS A 47 5.74 12.90 -9.82
CA LYS A 47 6.21 13.35 -11.14
C LYS A 47 5.34 12.83 -12.29
N GLU A 48 4.88 11.59 -12.20
CA GLU A 48 4.17 10.91 -13.28
C GLU A 48 2.68 11.22 -13.36
N LEU A 49 2.09 11.63 -12.23
CA LEU A 49 0.66 11.88 -12.04
C LEU A 49 0.38 13.32 -11.60
N ILE A 50 1.14 14.27 -12.16
CA ILE A 50 0.96 15.71 -11.89
C ILE A 50 -0.49 16.09 -12.15
N GLY A 51 -1.10 16.79 -11.19
CA GLY A 51 -2.48 17.26 -11.28
C GLY A 51 -3.53 16.27 -10.77
N VAL A 52 -3.19 14.99 -10.56
CA VAL A 52 -4.11 14.02 -9.95
C VAL A 52 -4.31 14.32 -8.46
N ALA A 53 -3.23 14.31 -7.68
CA ALA A 53 -3.23 14.63 -6.25
C ALA A 53 -1.78 14.85 -5.76
N SER A 54 -1.61 15.30 -4.52
CA SER A 54 -0.28 15.34 -3.90
C SER A 54 0.15 13.95 -3.46
N PHE A 55 1.30 13.48 -3.96
CA PHE A 55 1.90 12.22 -3.52
C PHE A 55 2.97 12.43 -2.46
N LYS A 56 3.04 13.60 -1.82
CA LYS A 56 3.96 13.81 -0.69
C LYS A 56 3.57 12.94 0.49
N ARG A 57 4.58 12.37 1.18
CA ARG A 57 4.37 11.44 2.30
C ARG A 57 3.48 11.99 3.42
N ASN A 58 3.54 13.30 3.68
CA ASN A 58 2.73 13.94 4.72
C ASN A 58 1.30 14.26 4.25
N ASP A 59 1.03 14.25 2.94
CA ASP A 59 -0.28 14.58 2.40
C ASP A 59 -1.17 13.34 2.23
N ILE A 60 -0.57 12.15 2.13
CA ILE A 60 -1.30 10.89 1.97
C ILE A 60 -1.66 10.24 3.31
N ASN A 61 -2.77 9.50 3.30
CA ASN A 61 -3.13 8.61 4.39
C ASN A 61 -2.46 7.24 4.18
N ILE A 62 -2.13 6.56 5.28
CA ILE A 62 -1.56 5.22 5.24
C ILE A 62 -2.25 4.38 6.30
N THR A 63 -2.79 3.23 5.91
CA THR A 63 -3.39 2.28 6.84
C THR A 63 -2.98 0.82 6.54
N ASN A 64 -3.33 -0.07 7.45
CA ASN A 64 -3.28 -1.52 7.28
C ASN A 64 -4.68 -2.12 7.39
N SER A 65 -4.87 -3.30 6.80
CA SER A 65 -6.14 -4.04 6.83
C SER A 65 -6.45 -4.58 8.22
N THR A 66 -5.42 -4.95 8.98
CA THR A 66 -5.55 -5.36 10.38
C THR A 66 -4.69 -4.49 11.30
N THR A 67 -5.00 -4.52 12.60
CA THR A 67 -4.17 -3.87 13.63
C THR A 67 -3.13 -4.80 14.24
N ASN A 68 -3.20 -6.10 13.95
CA ASN A 68 -2.33 -7.11 14.53
C ASN A 68 -0.93 -7.02 13.93
N VAL A 69 0.08 -7.00 14.80
CA VAL A 69 1.48 -6.92 14.36
C VAL A 69 1.97 -8.32 14.00
N GLU A 70 2.38 -8.50 12.73
CA GLU A 70 2.86 -9.78 12.19
C GLU A 70 4.33 -9.69 11.78
N PHE A 71 5.16 -10.56 12.35
CA PHE A 71 6.52 -10.79 11.86
C PHE A 71 7.04 -12.15 12.33
N LYS A 72 7.92 -12.77 11.54
CA LYS A 72 8.35 -14.17 11.73
C LYS A 72 8.78 -14.49 13.16
N ALA A 73 9.58 -13.62 13.79
CA ALA A 73 10.08 -13.87 15.13
C ALA A 73 9.01 -13.84 16.24
N ARG A 74 7.81 -13.33 15.96
CA ARG A 74 6.69 -13.28 16.91
C ARG A 74 5.60 -14.29 16.57
N THR A 75 5.22 -14.38 15.31
CA THR A 75 4.02 -15.12 14.89
C THR A 75 4.32 -16.21 13.86
N ASN A 76 5.58 -16.40 13.47
CA ASN A 76 6.00 -17.23 12.32
C ASN A 76 5.39 -16.82 10.97
N ARG A 77 4.68 -15.68 10.91
CA ARG A 77 4.05 -15.15 9.69
C ARG A 77 4.62 -13.78 9.36
N THR A 78 4.36 -13.32 8.13
CA THR A 78 4.70 -11.97 7.66
C THR A 78 3.47 -11.18 7.21
N GLU A 79 2.32 -11.84 7.15
CA GLU A 79 1.04 -11.26 6.75
C GLU A 79 -0.07 -11.82 7.65
N ALA A 80 -1.16 -11.06 7.76
CA ALA A 80 -2.39 -11.51 8.41
C ALA A 80 -3.08 -12.61 7.58
N THR A 81 -3.86 -13.45 8.24
CA THR A 81 -4.77 -14.38 7.54
C THR A 81 -5.95 -13.65 6.93
N ILE A 82 -6.59 -14.30 5.95
CA ILE A 82 -7.86 -13.85 5.37
C ILE A 82 -8.93 -13.65 6.46
N ASN A 83 -9.03 -14.58 7.42
CA ASN A 83 -10.02 -14.48 8.50
C ASN A 83 -9.80 -13.22 9.33
N GLU A 84 -8.57 -12.94 9.76
CA GLU A 84 -8.23 -11.72 10.51
C GLU A 84 -8.54 -10.46 9.69
N VAL A 85 -8.22 -10.45 8.40
CA VAL A 85 -8.51 -9.33 7.49
C VAL A 85 -10.01 -9.06 7.38
N LEU A 86 -10.82 -10.13 7.32
CA LEU A 86 -12.27 -10.05 7.12
C LEU A 86 -13.08 -9.94 8.42
N GLU A 87 -12.43 -9.92 9.59
CA GLU A 87 -13.11 -9.67 10.87
C GLU A 87 -13.87 -8.34 10.82
N GLU A 88 -15.13 -8.34 11.26
CA GLU A 88 -15.99 -7.15 11.18
C GLU A 88 -15.40 -5.92 11.87
N LYS A 89 -14.69 -6.12 12.99
CA LYS A 89 -13.99 -5.04 13.69
C LYS A 89 -12.92 -4.39 12.80
N ASN A 90 -12.16 -5.18 12.04
CA ASN A 90 -11.13 -4.67 11.14
C ASN A 90 -11.75 -3.96 9.93
N LEU A 91 -12.81 -4.54 9.35
CA LEU A 91 -13.54 -3.93 8.23
C LEU A 91 -14.21 -2.61 8.62
N ASN A 92 -14.88 -2.55 9.78
CA ASN A 92 -15.54 -1.33 10.26
C ASN A 92 -14.53 -0.23 10.57
N ARG A 93 -13.38 -0.57 11.16
CA ARG A 93 -12.28 0.37 11.37
C ARG A 93 -11.73 0.88 10.05
N LEU A 94 -11.38 -0.02 9.13
CA LEU A 94 -10.83 0.34 7.82
C LEU A 94 -11.81 1.21 7.02
N TYR A 95 -13.10 0.88 7.04
CA TYR A 95 -14.16 1.70 6.45
C TYR A 95 -14.11 3.15 6.98
N ASN A 96 -14.01 3.34 8.29
CA ASN A 96 -13.94 4.68 8.89
C ASN A 96 -12.68 5.47 8.47
N GLU A 97 -11.60 4.78 8.12
CA GLU A 97 -10.35 5.40 7.66
C GLU A 97 -10.38 5.72 6.16
N ILE A 98 -11.13 4.96 5.34
CA ILE A 98 -11.18 5.15 3.87
C ILE A 98 -12.42 5.94 3.39
N LYS A 99 -13.50 6.01 4.17
CA LYS A 99 -14.80 6.54 3.69
C LYS A 99 -14.78 7.98 3.18
N ASN A 100 -13.86 8.80 3.70
CA ASN A 100 -13.75 10.21 3.33
C ASN A 100 -12.68 10.47 2.26
N ILE A 101 -12.07 9.40 1.73
CA ILE A 101 -11.05 9.53 0.69
C ILE A 101 -11.73 9.93 -0.62
N LYS A 102 -11.17 10.95 -1.28
CA LYS A 102 -11.83 11.65 -2.38
C LYS A 102 -11.41 11.17 -3.75
N LYS A 103 -10.19 10.65 -3.91
CA LYS A 103 -9.64 10.31 -5.21
C LYS A 103 -9.22 8.85 -5.30
N LEU A 104 -8.25 8.41 -4.50
CA LEU A 104 -7.64 7.09 -4.70
C LEU A 104 -7.50 6.27 -3.41
N ILE A 105 -7.95 5.02 -3.46
CA ILE A 105 -7.66 3.98 -2.47
C ILE A 105 -6.69 2.97 -3.12
N ILE A 106 -5.41 3.06 -2.77
CA ILE A 106 -4.35 2.22 -3.34
C ILE A 106 -4.11 1.01 -2.44
N CYS A 107 -4.54 -0.16 -2.90
CA CYS A 107 -4.45 -1.44 -2.19
C CYS A 107 -3.14 -2.16 -2.53
N ALA A 108 -2.21 -2.23 -1.58
CA ALA A 108 -0.92 -2.90 -1.75
C ALA A 108 -0.97 -4.37 -1.32
N GLY A 109 -1.14 -5.26 -2.30
CA GLY A 109 -1.19 -6.71 -2.11
C GLY A 109 -2.59 -7.26 -1.88
N LYS A 110 -2.68 -8.60 -1.83
CA LYS A 110 -3.96 -9.33 -1.85
C LYS A 110 -4.85 -9.05 -0.65
N ASN A 111 -4.28 -9.01 0.56
CA ASN A 111 -5.04 -8.75 1.78
C ASN A 111 -5.66 -7.35 1.79
N ALA A 112 -4.90 -6.33 1.38
CA ALA A 112 -5.42 -4.97 1.25
C ALA A 112 -6.57 -4.91 0.24
N ASN A 113 -6.39 -5.54 -0.92
CA ASN A 113 -7.45 -5.58 -1.93
C ASN A 113 -8.71 -6.28 -1.40
N LEU A 114 -8.56 -7.45 -0.78
CA LEU A 114 -9.67 -8.23 -0.24
C LEU A 114 -10.45 -7.46 0.83
N ALA A 115 -9.76 -6.74 1.72
CA ALA A 115 -10.40 -5.95 2.77
C ALA A 115 -11.25 -4.81 2.18
N VAL A 116 -10.68 -4.07 1.21
CA VAL A 116 -11.36 -2.94 0.57
C VAL A 116 -12.52 -3.44 -0.31
N ASP A 117 -12.34 -4.52 -1.07
CA ASP A 117 -13.42 -5.17 -1.83
C ASP A 117 -14.61 -5.49 -0.93
N LYS A 118 -14.34 -6.08 0.24
CA LYS A 118 -15.42 -6.43 1.16
C LYS A 118 -16.19 -5.23 1.71
N ILE A 119 -15.51 -4.08 1.82
CA ILE A 119 -16.15 -2.83 2.24
C ILE A 119 -16.99 -2.27 1.11
N LEU A 120 -16.45 -2.18 -0.11
CA LEU A 120 -17.15 -1.64 -1.28
C LEU A 120 -18.39 -2.46 -1.65
N GLU A 121 -18.37 -3.79 -1.45
CA GLU A 121 -19.56 -4.65 -1.58
C GLU A 121 -20.71 -4.23 -0.65
N LYS A 122 -20.40 -3.66 0.52
CA LYS A 122 -21.37 -3.34 1.58
C LYS A 122 -21.69 -1.84 1.69
N LYS A 123 -20.87 -0.98 1.11
CA LYS A 123 -20.83 0.47 1.35
C LYS A 123 -20.69 1.21 0.03
N SER A 124 -21.79 1.77 -0.46
CA SER A 124 -21.86 2.49 -1.73
C SER A 124 -21.53 3.99 -1.60
N ASP A 125 -21.20 4.47 -0.40
CA ASP A 125 -20.89 5.88 -0.12
C ASP A 125 -19.42 6.25 -0.40
N ILE A 126 -18.57 5.27 -0.73
CA ILE A 126 -17.17 5.51 -1.11
C ILE A 126 -17.12 5.89 -2.58
N ILE A 127 -16.64 7.11 -2.86
CA ILE A 127 -16.54 7.67 -4.21
C ILE A 127 -15.15 7.55 -4.84
N ALA A 128 -14.11 7.27 -4.03
CA ALA A 128 -12.74 7.17 -4.52
C ALA A 128 -12.53 5.93 -5.41
N ASP A 129 -11.72 6.09 -6.44
CA ASP A 129 -11.31 4.98 -7.30
C ASP A 129 -10.38 4.04 -6.54
N LYS A 130 -10.63 2.74 -6.69
CA LYS A 130 -9.78 1.70 -6.11
C LYS A 130 -8.71 1.28 -7.12
N VAL A 131 -7.45 1.34 -6.71
CA VAL A 131 -6.30 0.85 -7.47
C VAL A 131 -5.66 -0.31 -6.74
N CYS A 132 -5.32 -1.38 -7.45
CA CYS A 132 -4.72 -2.58 -6.88
C CYS A 132 -3.30 -2.73 -7.39
N ILE A 133 -2.32 -2.87 -6.49
CA ILE A 133 -0.92 -3.07 -6.84
C ILE A 133 -0.33 -4.27 -6.14
N GLU A 134 0.77 -4.78 -6.68
CA GLU A 134 1.62 -5.72 -5.95
C GLU A 134 2.14 -5.11 -4.64
N HIS A 135 2.28 -5.95 -3.61
CA HIS A 135 2.83 -5.49 -2.34
C HIS A 135 4.24 -4.93 -2.55
N ILE A 136 4.55 -3.76 -2.02
CA ILE A 136 5.83 -3.06 -2.28
C ILE A 136 6.97 -3.51 -1.36
N GLY A 137 6.77 -4.50 -0.51
CA GLY A 137 7.84 -5.12 0.27
C GLY A 137 8.85 -5.85 -0.63
N MET A 138 10.13 -5.91 -0.21
CA MET A 138 11.22 -6.46 -1.03
C MET A 138 10.97 -7.87 -1.56
N GLN A 139 10.38 -8.75 -0.74
CA GLN A 139 10.08 -10.12 -1.15
C GLN A 139 9.11 -10.15 -2.34
N SER A 140 8.07 -9.32 -2.29
CA SER A 140 7.06 -9.25 -3.35
C SER A 140 7.65 -8.63 -4.61
N ILE A 141 8.20 -7.42 -4.55
CA ILE A 141 8.73 -6.76 -5.76
C ILE A 141 9.85 -7.57 -6.43
N ASN A 142 10.73 -8.23 -5.66
CA ASN A 142 11.79 -9.05 -6.24
C ASN A 142 11.27 -10.35 -6.87
N SER A 143 10.19 -10.93 -6.34
CA SER A 143 9.63 -12.19 -6.85
C SER A 143 8.65 -11.97 -8.00
N LYS A 144 7.91 -10.86 -8.00
CA LYS A 144 6.85 -10.56 -8.98
C LYS A 144 7.32 -9.72 -10.16
N ILE A 145 8.26 -8.80 -9.95
CA ILE A 145 8.68 -7.84 -10.98
C ILE A 145 10.08 -8.22 -11.47
N LYS A 146 10.11 -8.91 -12.61
CA LYS A 146 11.33 -9.42 -13.26
C LYS A 146 11.84 -8.56 -14.40
N LYS A 147 10.99 -7.71 -14.96
CA LYS A 147 11.31 -6.82 -16.07
C LYS A 147 11.03 -5.37 -15.68
N ASP A 148 11.78 -4.43 -16.24
CA ASP A 148 11.54 -2.99 -16.09
C ASP A 148 10.42 -2.50 -17.02
N ILE A 149 10.15 -1.19 -16.99
CA ILE A 149 9.12 -0.55 -17.82
C ILE A 149 9.37 -0.68 -19.33
N LYS A 150 10.60 -0.99 -19.76
CA LYS A 150 10.97 -1.22 -21.16
C LYS A 150 10.95 -2.71 -21.53
N GLY A 151 10.57 -3.59 -20.60
CA GLY A 151 10.58 -5.03 -20.79
C GLY A 151 11.95 -5.68 -20.62
N THR A 152 12.98 -4.94 -20.18
CA THR A 152 14.33 -5.47 -19.97
C THR A 152 14.40 -6.23 -18.65
N GLU A 153 15.04 -7.40 -18.64
CA GLU A 153 15.19 -8.17 -17.40
C GLU A 153 16.02 -7.42 -16.35
N ILE A 154 15.52 -7.41 -15.12
CA ILE A 154 16.18 -6.76 -14.00
C ILE A 154 17.10 -7.76 -13.31
N ARG A 155 18.39 -7.72 -13.65
CA ARG A 155 19.40 -8.66 -13.16
C ARG A 155 19.77 -8.39 -11.71
N ARG A 156 20.01 -9.47 -10.96
CA ARG A 156 20.39 -9.38 -9.55
C ARG A 156 21.73 -8.64 -9.39
N GLY A 157 21.82 -7.75 -8.40
CA GLY A 157 23.04 -7.00 -8.07
C GLY A 157 23.19 -5.66 -8.80
N GLU A 158 22.36 -5.37 -9.81
CA GLU A 158 22.40 -4.07 -10.48
C GLU A 158 21.90 -2.92 -9.59
N ILE A 159 22.56 -1.76 -9.73
CA ILE A 159 22.19 -0.52 -9.05
C ILE A 159 20.84 -0.03 -9.59
N GLY A 160 20.00 0.51 -8.70
CA GLY A 160 18.70 1.08 -9.07
C GLY A 160 17.59 0.04 -9.27
N ASN A 161 17.86 -1.24 -9.01
CA ASN A 161 16.91 -2.34 -9.16
C ASN A 161 15.57 -2.15 -8.44
N THR A 162 15.59 -1.61 -7.21
CA THR A 162 14.35 -1.30 -6.49
C THR A 162 13.57 -0.22 -7.22
N LYS A 163 14.24 0.85 -7.67
CA LYS A 163 13.61 1.94 -8.40
C LYS A 163 12.95 1.44 -9.69
N LYS A 164 13.67 0.67 -10.51
CA LYS A 164 13.13 0.07 -11.75
C LYS A 164 11.83 -0.72 -11.51
N ARG A 165 11.75 -1.45 -10.38
CA ARG A 165 10.54 -2.20 -10.01
C ARG A 165 9.41 -1.30 -9.56
N LEU A 166 9.71 -0.24 -8.80
CA LEU A 166 8.71 0.73 -8.38
C LEU A 166 8.20 1.57 -9.55
N GLU A 167 9.01 1.82 -10.58
CA GLU A 167 8.57 2.45 -11.84
C GLU A 167 7.53 1.58 -12.56
N VAL A 168 7.67 0.25 -12.53
CA VAL A 168 6.64 -0.67 -13.06
C VAL A 168 5.34 -0.56 -12.25
N ILE A 169 5.42 -0.48 -10.93
CA ILE A 169 4.24 -0.29 -10.07
C ILE A 169 3.60 1.08 -10.33
N ALA A 170 4.39 2.14 -10.49
CA ALA A 170 3.85 3.47 -10.81
C ALA A 170 3.14 3.48 -12.17
N LEU A 171 3.70 2.78 -13.17
CA LEU A 171 3.05 2.61 -14.48
C LEU A 171 1.74 1.82 -14.36
N ASP A 172 1.69 0.80 -13.51
CA ASP A 172 0.46 0.03 -13.25
C ASP A 172 -0.62 0.90 -12.59
N ILE A 173 -0.27 1.71 -11.59
CA ILE A 173 -1.19 2.69 -10.98
C ILE A 173 -1.72 3.65 -12.05
N LYS A 174 -0.84 4.21 -12.89
CA LYS A 174 -1.22 5.15 -13.94
C LYS A 174 -2.22 4.55 -14.93
N LYS A 175 -2.06 3.27 -15.30
CA LYS A 175 -2.97 2.55 -16.21
C LYS A 175 -4.33 2.22 -15.59
N GLN A 176 -4.47 2.27 -14.27
CA GLN A 176 -5.74 2.00 -13.58
C GLN A 176 -6.55 3.28 -13.32
N ILE A 177 -5.94 4.46 -13.50
CA ILE A 177 -6.58 5.78 -13.29
C ILE A 177 -6.95 6.44 -14.63
N VAL A 178 -6.26 6.10 -15.71
CA VAL A 178 -6.44 6.65 -17.08
C VAL A 178 -7.12 5.62 -17.96
#